data_AF-A0A537J8E2-F1
#
_entry.id   AF-A0A537J8E2-F1
#
_cell.length_a   1.000
_cell.length_b   1.000
_cell.length_c   1.000
_cell.angle_alpha   90.00
_cell.angle_beta   90.00
_cell.angle_gamma   90.00
#
_symmetry.space_group_name_H-M   'P 1'
#
loop_
_entity.id
_entity.type
_entity.pdbx_description
1 polymer ?
#
loop_
_entity_poly.entity_id
_entity_poly.type
_entity_poly.pdbx_seq_one_letter_code
_entity_poly.pdbx_strand_id
1 'polypeptide(L)' 'MDAQDVIVIGGGNAGLCAALAAAERKARVLLLERAPTEARG' A
#
# COMPACT_ATOMS: atom_id res chain seq x y z
N MET A 1 5.75 2.10 17.77
CA MET A 1 5.43 1.92 16.35
C MET A 1 4.35 0.87 16.30
N ASP A 2 3.14 1.24 15.90
CA ASP A 2 2.02 0.29 15.88
C ASP A 2 2.24 -0.73 14.77
N ALA A 3 2.05 -2.01 15.08
CA ALA A 3 2.18 -3.09 14.11
C ALA A 3 1.21 -2.85 12.93
N GLN A 4 1.69 -2.99 11.70
CA GLN A 4 0.83 -2.96 10.52
C GLN A 4 0.29 -4.37 10.30
N ASP A 5 -0.97 -4.49 9.90
CA ASP A 5 -1.57 -5.79 9.63
C ASP A 5 -1.17 -6.28 8.23
N VAL A 6 -0.94 -5.34 7.30
CA VAL A 6 -0.48 -5.61 5.92
C VAL A 6 0.57 -4.59 5.51
N ILE A 7 1.65 -5.05 4.89
CA ILE A 7 2.66 -4.19 4.24
C ILE A 7 2.68 -4.52 2.74
N VAL A 8 2.51 -3.50 1.91
CA VAL A 8 2.56 -3.59 0.44
C VAL A 8 3.80 -2.86 -0.07
N ILE A 9 4.60 -3.53 -0.90
CA ILE A 9 5.80 -2.95 -1.50
C ILE A 9 5.56 -2.84 -3.01
N GLY A 10 5.58 -1.62 -3.51
CA GLY A 10 5.19 -1.25 -4.87
C GLY A 10 3.81 -0.58 -4.90
N GLY A 11 3.74 0.58 -5.52
CA GLY A 11 2.56 1.43 -5.72
C GLY A 11 2.05 1.42 -7.16
N GLY A 12 2.41 0.41 -7.96
CA GLY A 12 1.79 0.14 -9.25
C GLY A 12 0.36 -0.38 -9.11
N ASN A 13 -0.36 -0.55 -10.23
CA ASN A 13 -1.73 -1.11 -10.26
C ASN A 13 -1.97 -2.30 -9.31
N ALA A 14 -1.09 -3.32 -9.35
CA ALA A 14 -1.25 -4.50 -8.50
C ALA A 14 -1.10 -4.20 -7.01
N GLY A 15 -0.13 -3.36 -6.64
CA GLY A 15 0.12 -2.96 -5.26
C GLY A 15 -0.99 -2.07 -4.71
N LEU A 16 -1.46 -1.10 -5.49
CA LEU A 16 -2.60 -0.26 -5.11
C LEU A 16 -3.89 -1.09 -4.96
N CYS A 17 -4.17 -2.00 -5.89
CA CYS A 17 -5.31 -2.92 -5.77
C CYS A 17 -5.23 -3.77 -4.48
N ALA A 18 -4.05 -4.31 -4.17
CA ALA A 18 -3.85 -5.08 -2.94
C ALA A 18 -4.03 -4.23 -1.68
N ALA A 19 -3.48 -3.01 -1.66
CA ALA A 19 -3.59 -2.09 -0.52
C ALA A 19 -5.05 -1.66 -0.29
N LEU A 20 -5.79 -1.32 -1.35
CA LEU A 20 -7.20 -0.98 -1.27
C LEU A 20 -8.04 -2.16 -0.77
N ALA A 21 -7.85 -3.36 -1.32
CA ALA A 21 -8.58 -4.55 -0.88
C ALA A 21 -8.32 -4.90 0.61
N ALA A 22 -7.09 -4.68 1.10
CA ALA A 22 -6.76 -4.84 2.51
C ALA A 22 -7.41 -3.76 3.39
N ALA A 23 -7.38 -2.50 2.94
CA ALA A 23 -8.00 -1.38 3.64
C ALA A 23 -9.54 -1.50 3.73
N GLU A 24 -10.21 -1.98 2.68
CA GLU A 24 -11.65 -2.29 2.67
C GLU A 24 -12.03 -3.33 3.74
N ARG A 25 -11.09 -4.22 4.08
CA ARG A 25 -11.21 -5.22 5.16
C ARG A 25 -10.78 -4.67 6.53
N LYS A 26 -10.61 -3.35 6.66
CA LYS A 26 -10.21 -2.63 7.87
C LYS A 26 -8.81 -2.99 8.41
N ALA A 27 -7.93 -3.51 7.56
CA ALA A 27 -6.53 -3.72 7.93
C ALA A 27 -5.78 -2.39 8.03
N ARG A 28 -4.81 -2.28 8.95
CA ARG A 28 -3.82 -1.19 8.93
C ARG A 28 -2.77 -1.52 7.88
N VAL A 29 -2.76 -0.72 6.80
CA VAL A 29 -1.93 -0.96 5.63
C VAL A 29 -0.81 0.07 5.55
N LEU A 30 0.42 -0.39 5.41
CA LEU A 30 1.57 0.42 5.01
C LEU A 30 1.94 0.11 3.56
N LEU A 31 1.82 1.09 2.66
CA LEU A 31 2.26 0.99 1.27
C LEU A 31 3.56 1.78 1.07
N LEU A 32 4.57 1.13 0.51
CA LEU A 32 5.88 1.71 0.21
C LEU A 32 6.09 1.72 -1.30
N GLU A 33 6.40 2.88 -1.85
CA GLU A 33 6.78 3.07 -3.25
C GLU A 33 8.10 3.85 -3.33
N ARG A 34 8.97 3.45 -4.26
CA ARG A 34 10.27 4.08 -4.51
C ARG A 34 10.14 5.33 -5.38
N ALA A 35 9.22 5.32 -6.34
CA ALA A 35 9.00 6.41 -7.28
C ALA A 35 8.67 7.71 -6.53
N PRO A 36 9.15 8.86 -7.04
CA PRO A 36 8.77 10.15 -6.47
C PRO A 36 7.27 10.39 -6.68
N THR A 37 6.69 11.34 -5.94
CA THR A 37 5.24 11.56 -5.90
C THR A 37 4.64 11.85 -7.27
N GLU A 38 5.41 12.46 -8.18
CA GLU A 38 4.99 12.81 -9.53
C GLU A 38 4.94 11.59 -10.48
N ALA A 39 5.56 10.47 -10.10
CA ALA A 39 5.71 9.28 -10.93
C ALA A 39 5.19 7.99 -10.26
N ARG A 40 4.50 8.10 -9.11
CA ARG A 40 3.83 6.96 -8.47
C ARG A 40 2.48 6.67 -9.13
N GLY A 41 2.08 5.40 -9.14
CA GLY A 41 0.83 4.91 -9.74
C GLY A 41 1.05 3.67 -10.61
#